data_AF-A0A8C7Z504-F1
#
_entry.id   AF-A0A8C7Z504-F1
#
_cell.length_a   1.000
_cell.length_b   1.000
_cell.length_c   1.000
_cell.angle_alpha   90.00
_cell.angle_beta   90.00
_cell.angle_gamma   90.00
#
_symmetry.space_group_name_H-M   'P 1'
#
loop_
_entity.id
_entity.type
_entity.pdbx_description
1 polymer ?
#
loop_
_entity_poly.entity_id
_entity_poly.type
_entity_poly.pdbx_seq_one_letter_code
_entity_poly.pdbx_strand_id
1 'polypeptide(L)'
;MAEVVAALLNWLSLNDRSGGGWYKKGEQVFQNPHSSLTHPATGPDNPAAEYIFNLPVMAKIFKKTSGNGGLTLYLGKRDYVDHVSSVEKLDGVVKVDTTDFGDRKAFVQMACAFRYGSDDLDVMGLCFRKDIWIQQIQIYPESSKPELSAMHDTLLKKAGDNSYPFSFEIPTNLPCSVSLQPGPDDKGKACGVDFEVKTYLAKEKNNPDEKIDKKDTARLVVRKIQYAPSQVGAGPKADVCKSFMMSDKPVHLEASMEKDLYFHGEDIPIKIKINNESNKTVKKIKITVDQTTDIVLYSADKYTKTVLNQEFGETVDAASTADICLTIKPALSENKEKRGLALDGRLKDEDTNLASTTMIRPGVEKEVLGILVSYKIKINLMVAGGGLLGGLTASDVTVELPLNLMHPKPAE
;
A
#
# COMPACT_ATOMS: atom_id res chain seq x y z
N MET A 1 15.55 17.53 -15.69
CA MET A 1 15.48 17.91 -14.26
C MET A 1 14.38 18.93 -14.01
N ALA A 2 14.46 20.16 -14.54
CA ALA A 2 13.42 21.17 -14.37
C ALA A 2 12.04 20.76 -14.94
N GLU A 3 12.01 20.09 -16.10
CA GLU A 3 10.76 19.61 -16.71
C GLU A 3 10.12 18.42 -15.97
N VAL A 4 10.92 17.61 -15.28
CA VAL A 4 10.42 16.47 -14.47
C VAL A 4 9.77 16.97 -13.19
N VAL A 5 10.38 17.96 -12.54
CA VAL A 5 9.81 18.66 -11.38
C VAL A 5 8.55 19.42 -11.81
N ALA A 6 8.55 20.09 -12.97
CA ALA A 6 7.38 20.77 -13.50
C ALA A 6 6.25 19.82 -13.87
N ALA A 7 6.53 18.63 -14.43
CA ALA A 7 5.54 17.62 -14.71
C ALA A 7 4.92 17.03 -13.44
N LEU A 8 5.72 16.82 -12.38
CA LEU A 8 5.24 16.38 -11.08
C LEU A 8 4.34 17.45 -10.42
N LEU A 9 4.77 18.72 -10.45
CA LEU A 9 4.01 19.85 -9.93
C LEU A 9 2.70 20.09 -10.71
N ASN A 10 2.72 20.01 -12.05
CA ASN A 10 1.51 20.12 -12.87
C ASN A 10 0.56 18.94 -12.67
N TRP A 11 1.07 17.72 -12.48
CA TRP A 11 0.25 16.56 -12.17
C TRP A 11 -0.45 16.72 -10.81
N LEU A 12 0.15 17.41 -9.84
CA LEU A 12 -0.43 17.57 -8.49
C LEU A 12 -1.28 18.83 -8.29
N SER A 13 -1.17 19.82 -9.19
CA SER A 13 -1.74 21.16 -9.00
C SER A 13 -3.15 21.39 -9.61
N LEU A 14 -3.77 20.41 -10.30
CA LEU A 14 -5.05 20.65 -10.97
C LEU A 14 -6.25 20.27 -10.09
N ASN A 15 -6.93 21.31 -9.59
CA ASN A 15 -8.21 21.25 -8.90
C ASN A 15 -9.37 21.38 -9.92
N ASP A 16 -10.30 20.44 -9.81
CA ASP A 16 -11.77 20.58 -9.91
C ASP A 16 -12.39 21.35 -11.09
N ARG A 17 -12.92 20.61 -12.08
CA ARG A 17 -14.19 20.95 -12.77
C ARG A 17 -14.95 19.68 -13.17
N SER A 18 -16.08 19.50 -12.50
CA SER A 18 -17.17 18.55 -12.76
C SER A 18 -17.70 18.55 -14.20
N GLY A 19 -18.14 17.40 -14.68
CA GLY A 19 -18.99 17.26 -15.87
C GLY A 19 -19.30 15.79 -16.17
N GLY A 20 -20.53 15.34 -15.96
CA GLY A 20 -20.91 13.93 -15.87
C GLY A 20 -21.24 13.20 -17.19
N GLY A 21 -21.55 11.90 -17.04
CA GLY A 21 -22.60 11.24 -17.81
C GLY A 21 -22.25 9.95 -18.59
N TRP A 22 -22.75 8.81 -18.06
CA TRP A 22 -23.27 7.58 -18.73
C TRP A 22 -22.29 6.73 -19.61
N TYR A 23 -22.30 5.40 -19.75
CA TYR A 23 -23.31 4.32 -19.67
C TYR A 23 -22.62 2.96 -19.34
N LYS A 24 -23.35 2.02 -18.72
CA LYS A 24 -22.97 0.61 -18.45
C LYS A 24 -23.27 -0.34 -19.62
N LYS A 25 -22.37 -1.31 -19.84
CA LYS A 25 -22.57 -2.68 -20.37
C LYS A 25 -21.28 -3.45 -19.97
N GLY A 26 -21.25 -4.59 -19.31
CA GLY A 26 -22.17 -5.70 -19.15
C GLY A 26 -21.44 -6.94 -19.65
N GLU A 27 -20.90 -7.78 -18.76
CA GLU A 27 -20.46 -9.14 -19.13
C GLU A 27 -20.38 -10.07 -17.91
N GLN A 28 -20.71 -11.34 -18.16
CA GLN A 28 -21.14 -12.36 -17.21
C GLN A 28 -19.98 -13.13 -16.56
N VAL A 29 -20.15 -13.47 -15.29
CA VAL A 29 -19.32 -14.45 -14.58
C VAL A 29 -20.04 -15.79 -14.60
N PHE A 30 -19.41 -16.82 -15.16
CA PHE A 30 -19.87 -18.20 -15.04
C PHE A 30 -19.41 -18.78 -13.69
N GLN A 31 -20.37 -19.07 -12.80
CA GLN A 31 -20.20 -20.01 -11.69
C GLN A 31 -20.71 -21.38 -12.14
N ASN A 32 -19.94 -22.43 -11.90
CA ASN A 32 -20.42 -23.82 -12.02
C ASN A 32 -20.67 -24.40 -10.61
N PRO A 33 -21.61 -25.35 -10.46
CA PRO A 33 -22.49 -25.46 -9.31
C PRO A 33 -21.97 -26.45 -8.27
N HIS A 34 -22.55 -26.31 -7.08
CA HIS A 34 -22.50 -27.22 -5.94
C HIS A 34 -22.36 -28.71 -6.31
N SER A 35 -21.30 -29.34 -5.80
CA SER A 35 -21.30 -30.77 -5.50
C SER A 35 -21.50 -30.96 -4.00
N SER A 36 -22.71 -31.39 -3.64
CA SER A 36 -23.05 -31.94 -2.33
C SER A 36 -22.22 -33.20 -2.06
N LEU A 37 -21.44 -33.22 -0.97
CA LEU A 37 -20.85 -34.44 -0.44
C LEU A 37 -21.54 -34.80 0.87
N THR A 38 -22.30 -35.88 0.81
CA THR A 38 -22.89 -36.60 1.95
C THR A 38 -21.79 -37.29 2.75
N HIS A 39 -21.82 -37.14 4.07
CA HIS A 39 -20.96 -37.89 5.01
C HIS A 39 -21.30 -39.40 5.00
N PRO A 40 -20.31 -40.30 4.97
CA PRO A 40 -20.47 -41.63 5.51
C PRO A 40 -19.89 -41.68 6.94
N ALA A 41 -20.68 -42.25 7.85
CA ALA A 41 -20.23 -42.63 9.19
C ALA A 41 -19.33 -43.87 9.12
N THR A 42 -18.14 -43.83 9.72
CA THR A 42 -17.38 -45.04 10.14
C THR A 42 -16.49 -44.71 11.34
N GLY A 43 -16.33 -45.68 12.26
CA GLY A 43 -15.84 -45.55 13.63
C GLY A 43 -14.32 -45.32 13.82
N PRO A 44 -13.86 -45.30 15.08
CA PRO A 44 -12.46 -45.06 15.41
C PRO A 44 -11.63 -46.29 15.02
N ASP A 45 -10.36 -46.08 14.66
CA ASP A 45 -9.37 -47.10 14.24
C ASP A 45 -9.19 -47.29 12.73
N ASN A 46 -9.00 -46.19 11.98
CA ASN A 46 -8.38 -46.24 10.65
C ASN A 46 -7.16 -45.30 10.55
N PRO A 47 -5.92 -45.83 10.46
CA PRO A 47 -4.70 -45.03 10.33
C PRO A 47 -4.57 -44.31 8.97
N ALA A 48 -5.49 -44.55 8.02
CA ALA A 48 -5.60 -43.75 6.79
C ALA A 48 -6.26 -42.38 7.00
N ALA A 49 -6.97 -42.16 8.12
CA ALA A 49 -7.61 -40.89 8.42
C ALA A 49 -6.62 -39.79 8.84
N GLU A 50 -5.45 -40.15 9.38
CA GLU A 50 -4.37 -39.21 9.69
C GLU A 50 -3.58 -38.73 8.46
N TYR A 51 -3.69 -39.43 7.32
CA TYR A 51 -3.03 -39.01 6.07
C TYR A 51 -3.85 -38.05 5.21
N ILE A 52 -5.14 -37.84 5.52
CA ILE A 52 -6.01 -36.93 4.75
C ILE A 52 -6.04 -35.52 5.35
N PHE A 53 -5.59 -35.33 6.60
CA PHE A 53 -5.62 -34.02 7.29
C PHE A 53 -4.36 -33.15 7.13
N ASN A 54 -3.38 -33.57 6.33
CA ASN A 54 -2.15 -32.79 6.07
C ASN A 54 -1.90 -32.52 4.57
N LEU A 55 -2.93 -32.44 3.75
CA LEU A 55 -2.78 -31.85 2.42
C LEU A 55 -2.69 -30.32 2.62
N PRO A 56 -1.55 -29.68 2.32
CA PRO A 56 -1.49 -28.23 2.33
C PRO A 56 -2.56 -27.73 1.37
N VAL A 57 -3.39 -26.78 1.81
CA VAL A 57 -4.27 -25.98 0.96
C VAL A 57 -3.53 -25.75 -0.35
N MET A 58 -4.04 -26.26 -1.48
CA MET A 58 -3.31 -26.22 -2.75
C MET A 58 -2.78 -24.81 -2.98
N ALA A 59 -1.46 -24.63 -2.78
CA ALA A 59 -0.84 -23.32 -2.83
C ALA A 59 -1.10 -22.76 -4.23
N LYS A 60 -1.72 -21.58 -4.31
CA LYS A 60 -2.02 -20.93 -5.58
C LYS A 60 -0.71 -20.59 -6.29
N ILE A 61 -0.35 -21.35 -7.31
CA ILE A 61 0.87 -21.12 -8.10
C ILE A 61 0.58 -20.10 -9.21
N PHE A 62 1.47 -19.11 -9.34
CA PHE A 62 1.42 -18.10 -10.38
C PHE A 62 2.47 -18.44 -11.44
N LYS A 63 2.09 -18.41 -12.72
CA LYS A 63 3.02 -18.61 -13.82
C LYS A 63 2.88 -17.59 -14.93
N LYS A 64 3.98 -17.28 -15.62
CA LYS A 64 3.99 -16.49 -16.84
C LYS A 64 5.02 -17.06 -17.81
N THR A 65 4.60 -17.30 -19.04
CA THR A 65 5.47 -17.75 -20.14
C THR A 65 5.82 -16.57 -21.04
N SER A 66 7.05 -16.55 -21.54
CA SER A 66 7.52 -15.58 -22.53
C SER A 66 6.78 -15.76 -23.86
N GLY A 67 6.72 -14.71 -24.69
CA GLY A 67 6.02 -14.77 -25.97
C GLY A 67 6.58 -15.80 -26.94
N ASN A 68 7.88 -16.12 -26.83
CA ASN A 68 8.55 -17.16 -27.61
C ASN A 68 8.42 -18.58 -27.02
N GLY A 69 7.80 -18.75 -25.85
CA GLY A 69 7.68 -20.05 -25.17
C GLY A 69 8.92 -20.54 -24.42
N GLY A 70 10.10 -19.98 -24.70
CA GLY A 70 11.40 -20.46 -24.19
C GLY A 70 11.62 -20.32 -22.68
N LEU A 71 10.88 -19.44 -22.00
CA LEU A 71 11.00 -19.20 -20.57
C LEU A 71 9.62 -19.21 -19.91
N THR A 72 9.46 -20.00 -18.84
CA THR A 72 8.27 -19.91 -17.98
C THR A 72 8.67 -19.66 -16.54
N LEU A 73 8.26 -18.51 -16.01
CA LEU A 73 8.47 -18.08 -14.63
C LEU A 73 7.34 -18.60 -13.74
N TYR A 74 7.69 -19.23 -12.62
CA TYR A 74 6.78 -19.74 -11.59
C TYR A 74 7.09 -19.09 -10.24
N LEU A 75 6.03 -18.65 -9.54
CA LEU A 75 6.08 -18.12 -8.17
C LEU A 75 4.98 -18.76 -7.33
N GLY A 76 5.29 -19.04 -6.06
CA GLY A 76 4.34 -19.59 -5.10
C GLY A 76 3.39 -18.54 -4.50
N LYS A 77 3.84 -17.29 -4.43
CA LYS A 77 3.04 -16.16 -3.92
C LYS A 77 3.44 -14.85 -4.60
N ARG A 78 2.58 -13.84 -4.42
CA ARG A 78 2.73 -12.51 -5.04
C ARG A 78 2.93 -11.41 -4.00
N ASP A 79 2.67 -11.70 -2.73
CA ASP A 79 2.84 -10.80 -1.61
C ASP A 79 3.92 -11.35 -0.70
N TYR A 80 4.88 -10.50 -0.35
CA TYR A 80 6.01 -10.80 0.51
C TYR A 80 5.97 -9.85 1.70
N VAL A 81 5.90 -10.43 2.90
CA VAL A 81 5.71 -9.67 4.13
C VAL A 81 7.04 -9.06 4.59
N ASP A 82 7.00 -7.79 4.91
CA ASP A 82 8.06 -7.07 5.61
C ASP A 82 7.75 -7.02 7.11
N HIS A 83 8.66 -7.57 7.89
CA HIS A 83 8.59 -7.65 9.35
C HIS A 83 9.38 -6.52 10.04
N VAL A 84 9.85 -5.51 9.30
CA VAL A 84 10.74 -4.41 9.74
C VAL A 84 12.17 -4.89 10.08
N SER A 85 12.30 -6.04 10.75
CA SER A 85 13.58 -6.70 11.03
C SER A 85 14.14 -7.45 9.81
N SER A 86 13.24 -8.02 9.01
CA SER A 86 13.51 -8.89 7.87
C SER A 86 12.34 -8.85 6.88
N VAL A 87 12.59 -9.27 5.64
CA VAL A 87 11.55 -9.44 4.62
C VAL A 87 11.49 -10.90 4.22
N GLU A 88 10.30 -11.43 3.98
CA GLU A 88 10.14 -12.78 3.46
C GLU A 88 10.92 -12.98 2.16
N LYS A 89 11.67 -14.08 2.10
CA LYS A 89 12.44 -14.48 0.94
C LYS A 89 11.52 -14.79 -0.24
N LEU A 90 11.92 -14.36 -1.44
CA LEU A 90 11.23 -14.66 -2.67
C LEU A 90 11.84 -15.91 -3.30
N ASP A 91 11.06 -17.00 -3.31
CA ASP A 91 11.44 -18.27 -3.94
C ASP A 91 10.64 -18.49 -5.23
N GLY A 92 11.34 -18.91 -6.28
CA GLY A 92 10.73 -19.15 -7.58
C GLY A 92 11.48 -20.18 -8.41
N VAL A 93 10.88 -20.54 -9.54
CA VAL A 93 11.45 -21.48 -10.51
C VAL A 93 11.28 -20.94 -11.91
N VAL A 94 12.29 -21.07 -12.75
CA VAL A 94 12.19 -20.80 -14.19
C VAL A 94 12.34 -22.11 -14.94
N LYS A 95 11.33 -22.46 -15.73
CA LYS A 95 11.44 -23.51 -16.75
C LYS A 95 12.06 -22.92 -18.00
N VAL A 96 13.02 -23.64 -18.55
CA VAL A 96 13.85 -23.23 -19.69
C VAL A 96 13.68 -24.24 -20.81
N ASP A 97 13.26 -23.77 -21.98
CA ASP A 97 13.30 -24.53 -23.22
C ASP A 97 14.38 -23.93 -24.13
N THR A 98 15.46 -24.68 -24.31
CA THR A 98 16.68 -24.21 -24.97
C THR A 98 16.64 -24.30 -26.50
N THR A 99 15.53 -24.80 -27.09
CA THR A 99 15.42 -25.08 -28.53
C THR A 99 15.86 -23.90 -29.39
N ASP A 100 15.51 -22.67 -28.99
CA ASP A 100 15.80 -21.43 -29.75
C ASP A 100 16.80 -20.49 -29.05
N PHE A 101 17.66 -20.98 -28.15
CA PHE A 101 18.52 -20.10 -27.34
C PHE A 101 19.72 -19.55 -28.12
N GLY A 102 20.29 -20.33 -29.04
CA GLY A 102 21.54 -19.96 -29.71
C GLY A 102 22.69 -19.78 -28.70
N ASP A 103 23.37 -18.63 -28.75
CA ASP A 103 24.46 -18.25 -27.83
C ASP A 103 23.96 -17.55 -26.55
N ARG A 104 22.64 -17.43 -26.37
CA ARG A 104 22.03 -16.67 -25.27
C ARG A 104 21.91 -17.47 -23.99
N LYS A 105 21.89 -16.75 -22.89
CA LYS A 105 21.75 -17.22 -21.51
C LYS A 105 20.41 -16.77 -20.95
N ALA A 106 19.85 -17.54 -20.03
CA ALA A 106 18.66 -17.14 -19.29
C ALA A 106 19.05 -16.48 -17.97
N PHE A 107 18.42 -15.35 -17.68
CA PHE A 107 18.57 -14.63 -16.42
C PHE A 107 17.21 -14.49 -15.74
N VAL A 108 17.25 -14.33 -14.42
CA VAL A 108 16.14 -13.82 -13.62
C VAL A 108 16.60 -12.58 -12.88
N GLN A 109 15.73 -11.59 -12.81
CA GLN A 109 15.96 -10.30 -12.21
C GLN A 109 14.78 -9.95 -11.31
N MET A 110 15.08 -9.44 -10.13
CA MET A 110 14.12 -8.72 -9.30
C MET A 110 14.47 -7.23 -9.30
N ALA A 111 13.46 -6.39 -9.47
CA ALA A 111 13.61 -4.94 -9.44
C ALA A 111 12.57 -4.32 -8.53
N CYS A 112 12.99 -3.38 -7.68
CA CYS A 112 12.12 -2.40 -7.03
C CYS A 112 12.15 -1.14 -7.88
N ALA A 113 11.03 -0.79 -8.48
CA ALA A 113 10.94 0.34 -9.40
C ALA A 113 9.98 1.40 -8.88
N PHE A 114 10.39 2.65 -8.96
CA PHE A 114 9.52 3.81 -8.81
C PHE A 114 9.04 4.23 -10.20
N ARG A 115 7.73 4.19 -10.43
CA ARG A 115 7.08 4.71 -11.64
C ARG A 115 6.46 6.07 -11.35
N TYR A 116 6.67 7.03 -12.24
CA TYR A 116 6.06 8.36 -12.20
C TYR A 116 5.63 8.77 -13.61
N GLY A 117 4.59 9.57 -13.83
CA GLY A 117 4.19 10.03 -15.17
C GLY A 117 3.26 9.09 -15.97
N SER A 118 2.80 9.56 -17.16
CA SER A 118 1.83 8.84 -18.01
C SER A 118 2.51 8.03 -19.12
N ASP A 119 1.85 6.95 -19.56
CA ASP A 119 2.37 6.05 -20.63
C ASP A 119 2.55 6.80 -21.98
N ASP A 120 1.80 7.88 -22.23
CA ASP A 120 1.90 8.67 -23.46
C ASP A 120 3.25 9.41 -23.61
N LEU A 121 3.88 9.76 -22.49
CA LEU A 121 5.17 10.45 -22.49
C LEU A 121 6.36 9.47 -22.61
N ASP A 122 6.17 8.17 -22.30
CA ASP A 122 7.16 7.09 -22.53
C ASP A 122 7.40 6.88 -24.04
N VAL A 123 6.39 7.11 -24.87
CA VAL A 123 6.48 7.11 -26.34
C VAL A 123 7.40 8.23 -26.86
N MET A 124 7.59 9.31 -26.09
CA MET A 124 8.51 10.42 -26.42
C MET A 124 9.92 10.23 -25.85
N GLY A 125 10.25 9.06 -25.29
CA GLY A 125 11.61 8.74 -24.83
C GLY A 125 11.99 9.30 -23.46
N LEU A 126 11.03 9.85 -22.71
CA LEU A 126 11.22 10.23 -21.32
C LEU A 126 10.97 9.00 -20.44
N CYS A 127 12.04 8.37 -19.93
CA CYS A 127 11.89 7.21 -19.06
C CYS A 127 11.27 7.62 -17.71
N PHE A 128 10.06 7.12 -17.47
CA PHE A 128 9.20 7.40 -16.32
C PHE A 128 9.33 6.35 -15.20
N ARG A 129 10.52 5.75 -15.13
CA ARG A 129 10.85 4.67 -14.22
C ARG A 129 12.26 4.86 -13.69
N LYS A 130 12.40 4.84 -12.36
CA LYS A 130 13.68 4.73 -11.69
C LYS A 130 13.74 3.41 -10.96
N ASP A 131 14.67 2.55 -11.33
CA ASP A 131 14.95 1.34 -10.56
C ASP A 131 15.69 1.75 -9.29
N ILE A 132 15.02 1.62 -8.14
CA ILE A 132 15.57 1.90 -6.81
C ILE A 132 16.57 0.80 -6.43
N TRP A 133 16.26 -0.43 -6.81
CA TRP A 133 17.08 -1.60 -6.51
C TRP A 133 16.89 -2.67 -7.59
N ILE A 134 17.98 -3.34 -7.94
CA ILE A 134 18.00 -4.45 -8.90
C ILE A 134 18.93 -5.55 -8.39
N GLN A 135 18.48 -6.79 -8.46
CA GLN A 135 19.33 -7.97 -8.31
C GLN A 135 19.08 -8.94 -9.48
N GLN A 136 20.15 -9.55 -9.98
CA GLN A 136 20.09 -10.45 -11.13
C GLN A 136 20.92 -11.71 -10.91
N ILE A 137 20.35 -12.85 -11.31
CA ILE A 137 20.91 -14.20 -11.22
C ILE A 137 20.90 -14.83 -12.61
N GLN A 138 21.98 -15.52 -12.99
CA GLN A 138 22.01 -16.32 -14.21
C GLN A 138 21.46 -17.72 -13.92
N ILE A 139 20.41 -18.07 -14.65
CA ILE A 139 19.67 -19.32 -14.52
C ILE A 139 20.20 -20.40 -15.44
N TYR A 140 20.50 -20.04 -16.70
CA TYR A 140 20.98 -20.99 -17.70
C TYR A 140 22.09 -20.36 -18.57
N PRO A 141 23.23 -21.05 -18.80
CA PRO A 141 23.69 -22.23 -18.08
C PRO A 141 23.78 -21.96 -16.56
N GLU A 142 23.54 -22.98 -15.75
CA GLU A 142 23.39 -22.84 -14.31
C GLU A 142 24.67 -22.31 -13.66
N SER A 143 24.55 -21.19 -12.92
CA SER A 143 25.69 -20.52 -12.29
C SER A 143 25.71 -20.64 -10.77
N SER A 144 24.52 -20.70 -10.14
CA SER A 144 24.37 -20.77 -8.69
C SER A 144 23.04 -21.45 -8.34
N LYS A 145 23.06 -22.42 -7.42
CA LYS A 145 21.86 -23.03 -6.86
C LYS A 145 21.54 -22.44 -5.49
N PRO A 146 20.32 -21.96 -5.24
CA PRO A 146 19.90 -21.64 -3.88
C PRO A 146 19.74 -22.92 -3.05
N GLU A 147 19.78 -22.76 -1.72
CA GLU A 147 19.27 -23.81 -0.82
C GLU A 147 17.76 -24.01 -1.08
N LEU A 148 17.37 -25.27 -1.29
CA LEU A 148 15.99 -25.61 -1.63
C LEU A 148 15.08 -25.46 -0.42
N SER A 149 13.90 -24.89 -0.65
CA SER A 149 12.85 -24.71 0.34
C SER A 149 11.67 -25.60 -0.05
N ALA A 150 10.71 -25.81 0.86
CA ALA A 150 9.48 -26.54 0.55
C ALA A 150 8.72 -25.91 -0.64
N MET A 151 8.84 -24.59 -0.83
CA MET A 151 8.28 -23.89 -1.99
C MET A 151 9.00 -24.30 -3.28
N HIS A 152 10.34 -24.34 -3.28
CA HIS A 152 11.10 -24.83 -4.43
C HIS A 152 10.68 -26.25 -4.81
N ASP A 153 10.57 -27.17 -3.85
CA ASP A 153 10.14 -28.55 -4.13
C ASP A 153 8.77 -28.62 -4.80
N THR A 154 7.83 -27.78 -4.34
CA THR A 154 6.48 -27.68 -4.91
C THR A 154 6.49 -27.14 -6.33
N LEU A 155 7.26 -26.07 -6.57
CA LEU A 155 7.36 -25.43 -7.88
C LEU A 155 8.13 -26.29 -8.89
N LEU A 156 9.21 -26.96 -8.47
CA LEU A 156 9.98 -27.87 -9.31
C LEU A 156 9.12 -29.06 -9.77
N LYS A 157 8.39 -29.69 -8.84
CA LYS A 157 7.41 -30.74 -9.17
C LYS A 157 6.35 -30.26 -10.17
N LYS A 158 5.92 -29.00 -10.08
CA LYS A 158 4.91 -28.41 -10.98
C LYS A 158 5.49 -28.02 -12.35
N ALA A 159 6.71 -27.50 -12.39
CA ALA A 159 7.36 -27.04 -13.62
C ALA A 159 7.85 -28.23 -14.48
N GLY A 160 8.25 -29.32 -13.83
CA GLY A 160 8.80 -30.52 -14.45
C GLY A 160 10.27 -30.34 -14.83
N ASP A 161 10.73 -31.13 -15.79
CA ASP A 161 12.13 -31.14 -16.23
C ASP A 161 12.57 -29.79 -16.81
N ASN A 162 13.90 -29.58 -16.83
CA ASN A 162 14.56 -28.35 -17.28
C ASN A 162 14.06 -27.10 -16.53
N SER A 163 13.89 -27.24 -15.22
CA SER A 163 13.49 -26.18 -14.33
C SER A 163 14.57 -25.87 -13.31
N TYR A 164 14.77 -24.58 -13.06
CA TYR A 164 15.90 -24.06 -12.31
C TYR A 164 15.39 -23.15 -11.19
N PRO A 165 15.70 -23.45 -9.91
CA PRO A 165 15.26 -22.67 -8.77
C PRO A 165 16.08 -21.39 -8.61
N PHE A 166 15.46 -20.36 -8.05
CA PHE A 166 16.12 -19.10 -7.70
C PHE A 166 15.50 -18.50 -6.45
N SER A 167 16.30 -17.70 -5.74
CA SER A 167 15.81 -16.91 -4.62
C SER A 167 16.33 -15.49 -4.62
N PHE A 168 15.52 -14.56 -4.10
CA PHE A 168 15.93 -13.19 -3.81
C PHE A 168 15.69 -12.84 -2.35
N GLU A 169 16.68 -12.18 -1.74
CA GLU A 169 16.57 -11.57 -0.43
C GLU A 169 16.28 -10.08 -0.60
N ILE A 170 15.09 -9.65 -0.20
CA ILE A 170 14.64 -8.27 -0.36
C ILE A 170 15.22 -7.44 0.79
N PRO A 171 16.02 -6.39 0.51
CA PRO A 171 16.55 -5.53 1.57
C PRO A 171 15.44 -4.84 2.37
N THR A 172 15.65 -4.69 3.68
CA THR A 172 14.67 -4.10 4.61
C THR A 172 14.52 -2.58 4.46
N ASN A 173 15.49 -1.91 3.83
CA ASN A 173 15.45 -0.47 3.57
C ASN A 173 14.71 -0.10 2.27
N LEU A 174 14.15 -1.08 1.55
CA LEU A 174 13.29 -0.80 0.39
C LEU A 174 11.87 -0.43 0.84
N PRO A 175 11.20 0.49 0.14
CA PRO A 175 9.81 0.86 0.43
C PRO A 175 8.83 -0.31 0.22
N CYS A 176 7.65 -0.21 0.83
CA CYS A 176 6.53 -1.09 0.51
C CYS A 176 5.90 -0.74 -0.84
N SER A 177 5.11 -1.67 -1.39
CA SER A 177 4.37 -1.44 -2.62
C SER A 177 3.18 -0.51 -2.37
N VAL A 178 3.33 0.74 -2.78
CA VAL A 178 2.34 1.81 -2.64
C VAL A 178 2.12 2.47 -3.99
N SER A 179 0.88 2.80 -4.32
CA SER A 179 0.51 3.52 -5.54
C SER A 179 -0.30 4.76 -5.22
N LEU A 180 -0.12 5.82 -5.99
CA LEU A 180 -0.95 7.01 -5.93
C LEU A 180 -2.18 6.83 -6.81
N GLN A 181 -3.33 7.15 -6.25
CA GLN A 181 -4.60 7.07 -6.93
C GLN A 181 -4.62 8.03 -8.13
N PRO A 182 -4.84 7.52 -9.36
CA PRO A 182 -4.97 8.37 -10.54
C PRO A 182 -6.25 9.21 -10.45
N GLY A 183 -6.26 10.35 -11.13
CA GLY A 183 -7.47 11.11 -11.37
C GLY A 183 -8.38 10.39 -12.39
N PRO A 184 -9.67 10.75 -12.47
CA PRO A 184 -10.60 10.14 -13.44
C PRO A 184 -10.14 10.22 -14.90
N ASP A 185 -9.42 11.28 -15.25
CA ASP A 185 -8.92 11.54 -16.60
C ASP A 185 -7.47 11.06 -16.83
N ASP A 186 -6.79 10.59 -15.78
CA ASP A 186 -5.41 10.09 -15.89
C ASP A 186 -5.42 8.72 -16.58
N LYS A 187 -4.82 8.65 -17.77
CA LYS A 187 -4.62 7.40 -18.52
C LYS A 187 -3.25 6.79 -18.24
N GLY A 188 -3.21 5.46 -18.13
CA GLY A 188 -1.97 4.70 -17.98
C GLY A 188 -1.75 4.16 -16.58
N LYS A 189 -0.51 3.74 -16.30
CA LYS A 189 -0.16 3.17 -15.00
C LYS A 189 -0.11 4.23 -13.90
N ALA A 190 -0.64 3.87 -12.73
CA ALA A 190 -0.53 4.69 -11.54
C ALA A 190 0.95 4.94 -11.17
N CYS A 191 1.23 6.17 -10.74
CA CYS A 191 2.49 6.51 -10.08
C CYS A 191 2.63 5.68 -8.80
N GLY A 192 3.81 5.09 -8.55
CA GLY A 192 3.96 4.20 -7.41
C GLY A 192 5.24 3.39 -7.40
N VAL A 193 5.39 2.62 -6.34
CA VAL A 193 6.48 1.65 -6.16
C VAL A 193 5.95 0.25 -6.44
N ASP A 194 6.51 -0.41 -7.46
CA ASP A 194 6.23 -1.81 -7.78
C ASP A 194 7.48 -2.68 -7.70
N PHE A 195 7.30 -3.93 -7.24
CA PHE A 195 8.33 -4.96 -7.37
C PHE A 195 8.03 -5.83 -8.58
N GLU A 196 9.06 -6.13 -9.36
CA GLU A 196 8.98 -6.88 -10.59
C GLU A 196 9.95 -8.05 -10.55
N VAL A 197 9.46 -9.27 -10.78
CA VAL A 197 10.28 -10.43 -11.13
C VAL A 197 10.19 -10.64 -12.63
N LYS A 198 11.34 -10.61 -13.30
CA LYS A 198 11.48 -10.73 -14.75
C LYS A 198 12.47 -11.82 -15.06
N THR A 199 12.13 -12.74 -15.96
CA THR A 199 13.10 -13.63 -16.60
C THR A 199 13.22 -13.29 -18.08
N TYR A 200 14.44 -13.38 -18.62
CA TYR A 200 14.73 -13.00 -19.99
C TYR A 200 15.97 -13.71 -20.55
N LEU A 201 16.07 -13.71 -21.89
CA LEU A 201 17.26 -14.13 -22.62
C LEU A 201 18.18 -12.95 -22.94
N ALA A 202 19.48 -13.13 -22.74
CA ALA A 202 20.52 -12.16 -23.12
C ALA A 202 21.85 -12.90 -23.38
N LYS A 203 22.75 -12.33 -24.16
CA LYS A 203 24.08 -12.91 -24.42
C LYS A 203 24.98 -12.81 -23.19
N GLU A 204 24.96 -11.66 -22.53
CA GLU A 204 25.81 -11.39 -21.36
C GLU A 204 25.05 -10.68 -20.24
N LYS A 205 25.59 -10.78 -19.01
CA LYS A 205 25.03 -10.09 -17.85
C LYS A 205 25.28 -8.59 -18.01
N ASN A 206 24.21 -7.79 -17.96
CA ASN A 206 24.25 -6.32 -18.01
C ASN A 206 24.94 -5.74 -19.26
N ASN A 207 24.78 -6.37 -20.44
CA ASN A 207 25.27 -5.75 -21.68
C ASN A 207 24.45 -4.48 -22.00
N PRO A 208 25.04 -3.28 -21.98
CA PRO A 208 24.31 -2.03 -22.19
C PRO A 208 23.85 -1.86 -23.65
N ASP A 209 24.51 -2.50 -24.60
CA ASP A 209 24.21 -2.41 -26.03
C ASP A 209 23.15 -3.43 -26.48
N GLU A 210 22.86 -4.44 -25.63
CA GLU A 210 21.90 -5.49 -25.93
C GLU A 210 20.48 -5.08 -25.50
N LYS A 211 19.61 -4.86 -26.49
CA LYS A 211 18.19 -4.65 -26.24
C LYS A 211 17.46 -5.98 -26.12
N ILE A 212 17.00 -6.28 -24.90
CA ILE A 212 16.21 -7.48 -24.61
C ILE A 212 14.86 -7.42 -25.34
N ASP A 213 14.56 -8.45 -26.13
CA ASP A 213 13.30 -8.54 -26.88
C ASP A 213 12.13 -8.86 -25.93
N LYS A 214 10.98 -8.21 -26.13
CA LYS A 214 9.80 -8.38 -25.27
C LYS A 214 9.25 -9.81 -25.36
N LYS A 215 9.37 -10.44 -26.53
CA LYS A 215 8.94 -11.84 -26.74
C LYS A 215 9.79 -12.83 -25.96
N ASP A 216 11.04 -12.49 -25.66
CA ASP A 216 11.99 -13.34 -24.93
C ASP A 216 11.96 -13.06 -23.42
N THR A 217 10.91 -12.38 -22.94
CA THR A 217 10.75 -11.97 -21.54
C THR A 217 9.45 -12.52 -20.96
N ALA A 218 9.50 -13.02 -19.73
CA ALA A 218 8.32 -13.25 -18.90
C ALA A 218 8.41 -12.41 -17.62
N ARG A 219 7.31 -11.73 -17.26
CA ARG A 219 7.27 -10.76 -16.16
C ARG A 219 6.08 -10.99 -15.23
N LEU A 220 6.35 -10.90 -13.93
CA LEU A 220 5.40 -11.04 -12.84
C LEU A 220 5.62 -9.92 -11.81
N VAL A 221 4.61 -9.04 -11.61
CA VAL A 221 4.63 -7.99 -10.55
C VAL A 221 4.32 -8.58 -9.17
N VAL A 222 5.16 -8.35 -8.17
CA VAL A 222 4.93 -8.78 -6.78
C VAL A 222 4.81 -7.56 -5.87
N ARG A 223 4.34 -7.76 -4.65
CA ARG A 223 4.20 -6.70 -3.64
C ARG A 223 5.05 -7.01 -2.42
N LYS A 224 5.68 -5.97 -1.89
CA LYS A 224 6.21 -5.94 -0.53
C LYS A 224 5.17 -5.27 0.36
N ILE A 225 4.61 -6.00 1.31
CA ILE A 225 3.51 -5.53 2.18
C ILE A 225 3.93 -5.56 3.64
N GLN A 226 3.33 -4.72 4.47
CA GLN A 226 3.50 -4.73 5.92
C GLN A 226 2.16 -5.01 6.58
N TYR A 227 2.16 -5.95 7.52
CA TYR A 227 1.06 -6.14 8.44
C TYR A 227 1.32 -5.40 9.75
N ALA A 228 0.25 -5.12 10.48
CA ALA A 228 0.35 -4.58 11.82
C ALA A 228 1.23 -5.48 12.72
N PRO A 229 2.06 -4.89 13.60
CA PRO A 229 2.78 -5.63 14.63
C PRO A 229 1.82 -6.39 15.54
N SER A 230 2.29 -7.49 16.14
CA SER A 230 1.45 -8.31 17.03
C SER A 230 1.13 -7.62 18.36
N GLN A 231 1.92 -6.63 18.76
CA GLN A 231 1.69 -5.84 19.98
C GLN A 231 1.20 -4.45 19.57
N VAL A 232 0.01 -4.10 20.03
CA VAL A 232 -0.56 -2.76 19.89
C VAL A 232 -0.23 -1.99 21.16
N GLY A 233 0.34 -0.79 21.02
CA GLY A 233 0.73 0.07 22.14
C GLY A 233 -0.46 0.83 22.72
N ALA A 234 -0.19 1.54 23.82
CA ALA A 234 -1.14 2.51 24.36
C ALA A 234 -1.30 3.66 23.35
N GLY A 235 -2.54 4.10 23.14
CA GLY A 235 -2.82 5.16 22.17
C GLY A 235 -2.30 6.54 22.55
N PRO A 236 -2.18 7.43 21.55
CA PRO A 236 -1.68 8.77 21.76
C PRO A 236 -2.64 9.61 22.61
N LYS A 237 -2.05 10.57 23.33
CA LYS A 237 -2.76 11.60 24.08
C LYS A 237 -2.08 12.94 23.82
N ALA A 238 -2.88 13.96 23.56
CA ALA A 238 -2.40 15.33 23.37
C ALA A 238 -3.40 16.32 23.95
N ASP A 239 -2.89 17.44 24.45
CA ASP A 239 -3.69 18.54 24.97
C ASP A 239 -3.21 19.88 24.44
N VAL A 240 -4.12 20.85 24.41
CA VAL A 240 -3.85 22.22 23.98
C VAL A 240 -4.69 23.18 24.82
N CYS A 241 -4.09 24.32 25.17
CA CYS A 241 -4.76 25.44 25.82
C CYS A 241 -4.72 26.63 24.87
N LYS A 242 -5.90 27.17 24.51
CA LYS A 242 -6.00 28.32 23.61
C LYS A 242 -6.82 29.45 24.24
N SER A 243 -6.22 30.64 24.28
CA SER A 243 -6.89 31.89 24.65
C SER A 243 -7.42 32.60 23.40
N PHE A 244 -8.47 33.40 23.59
CA PHE A 244 -9.14 34.10 22.49
C PHE A 244 -9.05 35.61 22.66
N MET A 245 -9.00 36.34 21.55
CA MET A 245 -9.20 37.79 21.60
C MET A 245 -10.62 38.09 22.13
N MET A 246 -10.73 39.06 23.05
CA MET A 246 -11.97 39.43 23.76
C MET A 246 -12.50 38.34 24.72
N SER A 247 -11.64 37.43 25.19
CA SER A 247 -11.93 36.52 26.29
C SER A 247 -10.75 36.47 27.26
N ASP A 248 -11.01 36.67 28.55
CA ASP A 248 -9.94 36.70 29.57
C ASP A 248 -9.52 35.29 30.01
N LYS A 249 -10.25 34.25 29.58
CA LYS A 249 -10.04 32.85 29.99
C LYS A 249 -9.92 31.90 28.78
N PRO A 250 -9.13 30.83 28.90
CA PRO A 250 -8.84 29.91 27.79
C PRO A 250 -9.88 28.81 27.62
N VAL A 251 -9.74 28.07 26.52
CA VAL A 251 -10.32 26.72 26.34
C VAL A 251 -9.18 25.70 26.39
N HIS A 252 -9.33 24.72 27.27
CA HIS A 252 -8.47 23.54 27.33
C HIS A 252 -9.15 22.38 26.59
N LEU A 253 -8.42 21.77 25.68
CA LEU A 253 -8.85 20.62 24.89
C LEU A 253 -7.82 19.52 25.07
N GLU A 254 -8.25 18.36 25.56
CA GLU A 254 -7.47 17.13 25.63
C GLU A 254 -8.13 16.10 24.72
N ALA A 255 -7.35 15.41 23.88
CA ALA A 255 -7.81 14.30 23.06
C ALA A 255 -6.93 13.07 23.28
N SER A 256 -7.53 11.89 23.27
CA SER A 256 -6.80 10.62 23.41
C SER A 256 -7.48 9.46 22.69
N MET A 257 -6.68 8.47 22.33
CA MET A 257 -7.12 7.19 21.78
C MET A 257 -6.63 6.05 22.66
N GLU A 258 -7.30 4.91 22.62
CA GLU A 258 -6.92 3.75 23.45
C GLU A 258 -5.75 2.98 22.86
N LYS A 259 -5.67 2.93 21.52
CA LYS A 259 -4.65 2.21 20.76
C LYS A 259 -3.86 3.18 19.89
N ASP A 260 -2.59 2.88 19.66
CA ASP A 260 -1.75 3.63 18.72
C ASP A 260 -1.95 3.16 17.26
N LEU A 261 -2.51 1.96 17.10
CA LEU A 261 -2.75 1.30 15.83
C LEU A 261 -4.19 0.80 15.70
N TYR A 262 -4.77 1.06 14.53
CA TYR A 262 -6.09 0.57 14.12
C TYR A 262 -6.00 -0.15 12.79
N PHE A 263 -6.93 -1.07 12.55
CA PHE A 263 -7.02 -1.77 11.28
C PHE A 263 -7.88 -1.02 10.27
N HIS A 264 -7.60 -1.25 8.98
CA HIS A 264 -8.47 -0.75 7.91
C HIS A 264 -9.91 -1.23 8.11
N GLY A 265 -10.85 -0.28 8.10
CA GLY A 265 -12.27 -0.55 8.32
C GLY A 265 -12.68 -0.74 9.79
N GLU A 266 -11.76 -0.59 10.73
CA GLU A 266 -12.07 -0.57 12.16
C GLU A 266 -12.61 0.81 12.60
N ASP A 267 -13.51 0.80 13.59
CA ASP A 267 -13.99 2.01 14.25
C ASP A 267 -12.92 2.54 15.21
N ILE A 268 -12.66 3.85 15.15
CA ILE A 268 -11.64 4.53 15.94
C ILE A 268 -12.34 5.44 16.98
N PRO A 269 -12.45 5.01 18.25
CA PRO A 269 -12.97 5.85 19.33
C PRO A 269 -11.93 6.88 19.78
N ILE A 270 -12.35 8.13 19.88
CA ILE A 270 -11.54 9.28 20.31
C ILE A 270 -12.21 9.90 21.53
N LYS A 271 -11.51 9.90 22.67
CA LYS A 271 -11.93 10.55 23.90
C LYS A 271 -11.49 12.00 23.88
N ILE A 272 -12.43 12.92 24.06
CA ILE A 272 -12.25 14.36 23.99
C ILE A 272 -12.74 14.98 25.29
N LYS A 273 -11.84 15.61 26.03
CA LYS A 273 -12.15 16.38 27.23
C LYS A 273 -11.98 17.86 26.96
N ILE A 274 -13.00 18.63 27.28
CA ILE A 274 -13.04 20.07 27.05
C ILE A 274 -13.28 20.73 28.41
N ASN A 275 -12.39 21.62 28.81
CA ASN A 275 -12.62 22.56 29.89
C ASN A 275 -12.68 23.97 29.27
N ASN A 276 -13.90 24.46 29.04
CA ASN A 276 -14.17 25.74 28.43
C ASN A 276 -14.38 26.80 29.51
N GLU A 277 -13.31 27.49 29.89
CA GLU A 277 -13.40 28.59 30.85
C GLU A 277 -13.71 29.93 30.18
N SER A 278 -13.72 29.96 28.84
CA SER A 278 -13.98 31.16 28.06
C SER A 278 -15.46 31.58 28.13
N ASN A 279 -15.72 32.80 27.66
CA ASN A 279 -17.07 33.32 27.44
C ASN A 279 -17.69 32.92 26.09
N LYS A 280 -17.07 31.99 25.34
CA LYS A 280 -17.53 31.56 24.01
C LYS A 280 -18.07 30.14 24.05
N THR A 281 -19.07 29.86 23.24
CA THR A 281 -19.64 28.51 23.07
C THR A 281 -18.94 27.75 21.95
N VAL A 282 -18.63 26.47 22.18
CA VAL A 282 -18.24 25.52 21.14
C VAL A 282 -19.51 25.07 20.43
N LYS A 283 -19.60 25.33 19.11
CA LYS A 283 -20.82 25.06 18.32
C LYS A 283 -20.88 23.65 17.74
N LYS A 284 -19.72 23.09 17.43
CA LYS A 284 -19.57 21.75 16.86
C LYS A 284 -18.13 21.30 16.99
N ILE A 285 -17.93 19.99 16.92
CA ILE A 285 -16.60 19.37 16.88
C ILE A 285 -16.40 18.81 15.48
N LYS A 286 -15.30 19.17 14.83
CA LYS A 286 -14.92 18.66 13.51
C LYS A 286 -13.71 17.78 13.65
N ILE A 287 -13.81 16.54 13.18
CA ILE A 287 -12.69 15.59 13.15
C ILE A 287 -12.32 15.32 11.70
N THR A 288 -11.04 15.51 11.39
CA THR A 288 -10.49 15.17 10.07
C THR A 288 -9.34 14.20 10.20
N VAL A 289 -9.25 13.22 9.30
CA VAL A 289 -8.08 12.36 9.16
C VAL A 289 -7.33 12.78 7.91
N ASP A 290 -6.08 13.15 8.07
CA ASP A 290 -5.18 13.53 6.98
C ASP A 290 -4.18 12.41 6.72
N GLN A 291 -4.16 11.92 5.49
CA GLN A 291 -3.09 11.07 4.97
C GLN A 291 -1.99 11.97 4.44
N THR A 292 -0.76 11.71 4.89
CA THR A 292 0.44 12.42 4.48
C THR A 292 1.36 11.44 3.77
N THR A 293 1.73 11.82 2.55
CA THR A 293 2.54 11.03 1.63
C THR A 293 3.84 11.78 1.38
N ASP A 294 4.94 11.26 1.92
CA ASP A 294 6.29 11.75 1.67
C ASP A 294 6.90 10.94 0.52
N ILE A 295 7.13 11.58 -0.63
CA ILE A 295 7.75 11.00 -1.82
C ILE A 295 9.23 11.37 -1.81
N VAL A 296 10.10 10.36 -1.71
CA VAL A 296 11.55 10.54 -1.63
C VAL A 296 12.18 9.82 -2.83
N LEU A 297 12.62 10.56 -3.85
CA LEU A 297 13.25 9.95 -5.04
C LEU A 297 14.41 10.75 -5.62
N TYR A 298 14.17 12.03 -5.91
CA TYR A 298 15.17 13.03 -6.33
C TYR A 298 15.15 14.23 -5.39
N SER A 299 13.94 14.66 -5.03
CA SER A 299 13.58 15.55 -3.94
C SER A 299 12.77 14.80 -2.89
N ALA A 300 12.64 15.41 -1.71
CA ALA A 300 11.67 15.01 -0.70
C ALA A 300 10.44 15.93 -0.85
N ASP A 301 9.37 15.39 -1.43
CA ASP A 301 8.12 16.11 -1.64
C ASP A 301 7.03 15.56 -0.71
N LYS A 302 6.22 16.45 -0.14
CA LYS A 302 5.23 16.09 0.87
C LYS A 302 3.83 16.50 0.43
N TYR A 303 2.91 15.53 0.40
CA TYR A 303 1.52 15.75 0.01
C TYR A 303 0.59 15.33 1.13
N THR A 304 -0.32 16.21 1.53
CA THR A 304 -1.33 15.90 2.53
C THR A 304 -2.72 15.95 1.89
N LYS A 305 -3.51 14.91 2.12
CA LYS A 305 -4.89 14.79 1.63
C LYS A 305 -5.78 14.31 2.77
N THR A 306 -6.91 14.98 2.95
CA THR A 306 -7.91 14.59 3.95
C THR A 306 -8.70 13.37 3.46
N VAL A 307 -8.58 12.24 4.17
CA VAL A 307 -9.27 10.97 3.88
C VAL A 307 -10.59 10.85 4.64
N LEU A 308 -10.77 11.59 5.73
CA LEU A 308 -12.05 11.66 6.45
C LEU A 308 -12.27 13.09 6.92
N ASN A 309 -13.50 13.57 6.81
CA ASN A 309 -13.93 14.86 7.33
C ASN A 309 -15.35 14.73 7.86
N GLN A 310 -15.48 14.66 9.19
CA GLN A 310 -16.74 14.42 9.88
C GLN A 310 -17.00 15.52 10.90
N GLU A 311 -18.23 16.03 10.91
CA GLU A 311 -18.68 17.05 11.86
C GLU A 311 -19.68 16.44 12.85
N PHE A 312 -19.55 16.80 14.10
CA PHE A 312 -20.37 16.34 15.22
C PHE A 312 -21.06 17.54 15.86
N GLY A 313 -22.37 17.44 16.06
CA GLY A 313 -23.21 18.53 16.59
C GLY A 313 -23.10 18.75 18.10
N GLU A 314 -22.12 18.13 18.76
CA GLU A 314 -21.87 18.32 20.19
C GLU A 314 -21.49 19.78 20.49
N THR A 315 -22.12 20.34 21.51
CA THR A 315 -21.91 21.73 21.93
C THR A 315 -21.36 21.79 23.34
N VAL A 316 -20.55 22.80 23.63
CA VAL A 316 -20.03 23.06 24.97
C VAL A 316 -20.22 24.53 25.29
N ASP A 317 -21.05 24.80 26.28
CA ASP A 317 -21.38 26.14 26.72
C ASP A 317 -20.16 26.86 27.33
N ALA A 318 -20.25 28.18 27.40
CA ALA A 318 -19.27 28.99 28.11
C ALA A 318 -19.18 28.58 29.59
N ALA A 319 -17.97 28.65 30.16
CA ALA A 319 -17.70 28.29 31.55
C ALA A 319 -18.20 26.87 31.95
N SER A 320 -18.07 25.89 31.05
CA SER A 320 -18.51 24.51 31.26
C SER A 320 -17.46 23.48 30.84
N THR A 321 -17.64 22.24 31.29
CA THR A 321 -16.75 21.11 30.97
C THR A 321 -17.53 20.01 30.26
N ALA A 322 -16.89 19.30 29.34
CA ALA A 322 -17.44 18.13 28.65
C ALA A 322 -16.42 16.99 28.56
N ASP A 323 -16.89 15.75 28.65
CA ASP A 323 -16.12 14.52 28.40
C ASP A 323 -16.92 13.67 27.39
N ILE A 324 -16.41 13.58 26.17
CA ILE A 324 -17.13 13.08 24.99
C ILE A 324 -16.30 11.97 24.34
N CYS A 325 -16.94 10.88 23.92
CA CYS A 325 -16.32 9.85 23.10
C CYS A 325 -16.94 9.86 21.70
N LEU A 326 -16.16 10.17 20.67
CA LEU A 326 -16.60 10.21 19.28
C LEU A 326 -15.90 9.12 18.46
N THR A 327 -16.62 8.49 17.54
CA THR A 327 -16.10 7.41 16.70
C THR A 327 -15.98 7.85 15.25
N ILE A 328 -14.85 7.56 14.61
CA ILE A 328 -14.59 7.80 13.19
C ILE A 328 -14.15 6.51 12.49
N LYS A 329 -14.30 6.45 11.16
CA LYS A 329 -13.87 5.30 10.36
C LYS A 329 -13.32 5.75 8.99
N PRO A 330 -12.00 5.99 8.86
CA PRO A 330 -11.41 6.34 7.57
C PRO A 330 -11.49 5.16 6.60
N ALA A 331 -12.05 5.37 5.41
CA ALA A 331 -12.24 4.31 4.42
C ALA A 331 -12.02 4.79 2.98
N LEU A 332 -11.48 3.93 2.11
CA LEU A 332 -11.30 4.25 0.69
C LEU A 332 -12.63 4.43 -0.05
N SER A 333 -13.71 3.80 0.41
CA SER A 333 -15.04 3.85 -0.25
C SER A 333 -15.55 5.26 -0.51
N GLU A 334 -15.28 6.19 0.41
CA GLU A 334 -15.69 7.60 0.33
C GLU A 334 -14.68 8.47 -0.42
N ASN A 335 -13.57 7.89 -0.89
CA ASN A 335 -12.42 8.59 -1.42
C ASN A 335 -12.00 8.11 -2.81
N LYS A 336 -12.82 7.28 -3.48
CA LYS A 336 -12.52 6.66 -4.79
C LYS A 336 -12.29 7.64 -5.95
N GLU A 337 -12.70 8.90 -5.80
CA GLU A 337 -12.51 9.95 -6.82
C GLU A 337 -11.37 10.91 -6.48
N LYS A 338 -10.75 10.80 -5.29
CA LYS A 338 -9.69 11.70 -4.86
C LYS A 338 -8.34 11.31 -5.46
N ARG A 339 -7.89 12.12 -6.42
CA ARG A 339 -6.56 12.02 -7.04
C ARG A 339 -5.43 12.25 -6.02
N GLY A 340 -4.37 11.46 -6.15
CA GLY A 340 -3.13 11.60 -5.40
C GLY A 340 -3.16 11.03 -3.97
N LEU A 341 -4.20 10.28 -3.59
CA LEU A 341 -4.20 9.48 -2.37
C LEU A 341 -3.26 8.30 -2.50
N ALA A 342 -2.49 8.00 -1.45
CA ALA A 342 -1.70 6.78 -1.39
C ALA A 342 -2.62 5.59 -1.08
N LEU A 343 -2.53 4.57 -1.92
CA LEU A 343 -3.23 3.30 -1.84
C LEU A 343 -2.22 2.17 -1.71
N ASP A 344 -2.62 1.10 -1.01
CA ASP A 344 -1.83 -0.13 -1.00
C ASP A 344 -1.70 -0.65 -2.44
N GLY A 345 -0.51 -1.16 -2.77
CA GLY A 345 -0.19 -1.59 -4.12
C GLY A 345 -1.22 -2.60 -4.63
N ARG A 346 -1.72 -2.39 -5.86
CA ARG A 346 -2.78 -3.22 -6.44
C ARG A 346 -2.22 -4.28 -7.40
N LEU A 347 -2.61 -5.54 -7.23
CA LEU A 347 -2.39 -6.57 -8.23
C LEU A 347 -3.60 -6.64 -9.17
N LYS A 348 -3.46 -6.07 -10.39
CA LYS A 348 -4.53 -6.04 -11.40
C LYS A 348 -5.83 -5.38 -10.86
N ASP A 349 -6.96 -6.09 -10.92
CA ASP A 349 -8.30 -5.60 -10.57
C ASP A 349 -8.75 -6.00 -9.15
N GLU A 350 -7.84 -6.50 -8.32
CA GLU A 350 -8.15 -6.82 -6.91
C GLU A 350 -8.57 -5.56 -6.13
N ASP A 351 -9.42 -5.69 -5.12
CA ASP A 351 -9.76 -4.57 -4.25
C ASP A 351 -8.51 -4.06 -3.51
N THR A 352 -8.44 -2.76 -3.29
CA THR A 352 -7.35 -2.10 -2.54
C THR A 352 -7.94 -1.27 -1.39
N ASN A 353 -7.07 -0.82 -0.48
CA ASN A 353 -7.41 0.07 0.61
C ASN A 353 -6.54 1.34 0.56
N LEU A 354 -6.83 2.27 1.46
CA LEU A 354 -5.89 3.35 1.79
C LEU A 354 -4.54 2.72 2.14
N ALA A 355 -3.44 3.35 1.74
CA ALA A 355 -2.11 2.80 2.00
C ALA A 355 -1.87 2.61 3.50
N SER A 356 -1.31 1.47 3.89
CA SER A 356 -0.93 1.23 5.27
C SER A 356 0.18 2.19 5.70
N THR A 357 0.20 2.55 6.98
CA THR A 357 1.24 3.41 7.56
C THR A 357 2.60 2.74 7.39
N THR A 358 3.58 3.48 6.88
CA THR A 358 4.89 2.93 6.57
C THR A 358 5.72 2.81 7.84
N MET A 359 6.00 1.58 8.26
CA MET A 359 6.84 1.31 9.42
C MET A 359 8.29 1.13 8.96
N ILE A 360 9.18 1.99 9.44
CA ILE A 360 10.61 1.95 9.10
C ILE A 360 11.40 1.72 10.38
N ARG A 361 12.55 1.05 10.26
CA ARG A 361 13.48 0.91 11.37
C ARG A 361 14.02 2.31 11.77
N PRO A 362 14.09 2.63 13.06
CA PRO A 362 14.70 3.89 13.50
C PRO A 362 16.12 4.05 12.92
N GLY A 363 16.41 5.23 12.36
CA GLY A 363 17.73 5.58 11.84
C GLY A 363 17.97 5.34 10.35
N VAL A 364 17.09 4.62 9.62
CA VAL A 364 17.24 4.40 8.16
C VAL A 364 16.28 5.22 7.31
N GLU A 365 15.43 6.04 7.92
CA GLU A 365 14.36 6.81 7.24
C GLU A 365 14.90 7.67 6.08
N LYS A 366 16.06 8.30 6.27
CA LYS A 366 16.68 9.18 5.27
C LYS A 366 17.28 8.43 4.08
N GLU A 367 17.42 7.11 4.17
CA GLU A 367 18.00 6.25 3.14
C GLU A 367 16.94 5.60 2.25
N VAL A 368 15.67 5.64 2.67
CA VAL A 368 14.57 5.00 1.93
C VAL A 368 14.17 5.89 0.76
N LEU A 369 14.40 5.39 -0.45
CA LEU A 369 13.84 5.97 -1.68
C LEU A 369 12.50 5.29 -1.97
N GLY A 370 11.41 6.06 -1.99
CA GLY A 370 10.07 5.50 -2.19
C GLY A 370 8.95 6.44 -1.79
N ILE A 371 7.82 5.84 -1.42
CA ILE A 371 6.63 6.53 -0.92
C ILE A 371 6.44 6.11 0.54
N LEU A 372 6.48 7.08 1.45
CA LEU A 372 6.25 6.88 2.87
C LEU A 372 4.90 7.49 3.25
N VAL A 373 4.08 6.73 3.95
CA VAL A 373 2.70 7.12 4.29
C VAL A 373 2.55 7.21 5.81
N SER A 374 2.00 8.32 6.27
CA SER A 374 1.64 8.56 7.67
C SER A 374 0.25 9.18 7.78
N TYR A 375 -0.42 9.00 8.92
CA TYR A 375 -1.73 9.59 9.18
C TYR A 375 -1.72 10.44 10.43
N LYS A 376 -2.58 11.46 10.43
CA LYS A 376 -2.91 12.23 11.63
C LYS A 376 -4.40 12.52 11.71
N ILE A 377 -4.91 12.50 12.92
CA ILE A 377 -6.26 12.94 13.26
C ILE A 377 -6.15 14.37 13.77
N LYS A 378 -6.96 15.28 13.23
CA LYS A 378 -7.13 16.64 13.74
C LYS A 378 -8.51 16.75 14.35
N ILE A 379 -8.57 17.15 15.62
CA ILE A 379 -9.80 17.46 16.33
C ILE A 379 -9.88 18.98 16.45
N ASN A 380 -10.87 19.58 15.81
CA ASN A 380 -11.07 21.02 15.75
C ASN A 380 -12.39 21.38 16.45
N LEU A 381 -12.29 22.20 17.50
CA LEU A 381 -13.45 22.82 18.16
C LEU A 381 -13.81 24.10 17.43
N MET A 382 -14.99 24.12 16.82
CA MET A 382 -15.51 25.27 16.12
C MET A 382 -16.15 26.22 17.13
N VAL A 383 -15.43 27.28 17.49
CA VAL A 383 -15.86 28.22 18.54
C VAL A 383 -16.62 29.39 17.94
N ALA A 384 -17.70 29.82 18.60
CA ALA A 384 -18.48 30.97 18.18
C ALA A 384 -17.61 32.26 18.11
N GLY A 385 -17.55 32.88 16.93
CA GLY A 385 -16.99 34.23 16.79
C GLY A 385 -17.89 35.28 17.46
N GLY A 386 -17.29 36.22 18.20
CA GLY A 386 -18.04 37.28 18.88
C GLY A 386 -18.34 38.46 17.96
N GLY A 387 -19.57 39.00 18.01
CA GLY A 387 -19.98 40.25 17.35
C GLY A 387 -20.60 40.12 15.95
N LEU A 388 -21.02 41.26 15.37
CA LEU A 388 -21.69 41.38 14.06
C LEU A 388 -20.85 40.84 12.88
N LEU A 389 -19.54 40.67 13.07
CA LEU A 389 -18.58 40.10 12.10
C LEU A 389 -18.13 38.67 12.48
N GLY A 390 -18.82 38.00 13.41
CA GLY A 390 -18.43 36.72 14.02
C GLY A 390 -18.26 35.52 13.07
N GLY A 391 -18.55 35.68 11.78
CA GLY A 391 -18.20 34.70 10.73
C GLY A 391 -16.76 34.83 10.19
N LEU A 392 -16.05 35.93 10.48
CA LEU A 392 -14.76 36.26 9.86
C LEU A 392 -13.53 36.02 10.77
N THR A 393 -13.73 35.75 12.06
CA THR A 393 -12.65 35.61 13.06
C THR A 393 -12.65 34.26 13.78
N ALA A 394 -13.18 33.21 13.15
CA ALA A 394 -13.22 31.85 13.70
C ALA A 394 -11.83 31.44 14.21
N SER A 395 -11.71 31.31 15.53
CA SER A 395 -10.44 31.08 16.23
C SER A 395 -10.41 29.65 16.73
N ASP A 396 -10.67 28.67 15.87
CA ASP A 396 -10.86 27.29 16.26
C ASP A 396 -9.72 26.72 17.10
N VAL A 397 -10.04 25.85 18.07
CA VAL A 397 -9.04 25.14 18.88
C VAL A 397 -8.75 23.81 18.19
N THR A 398 -7.50 23.54 17.83
CA THR A 398 -7.14 22.28 17.14
C THR A 398 -6.09 21.52 17.93
N VAL A 399 -6.31 20.23 18.14
CA VAL A 399 -5.32 19.27 18.64
C VAL A 399 -5.11 18.18 17.59
N GLU A 400 -3.88 17.68 17.46
CA GLU A 400 -3.53 16.62 16.52
C GLU A 400 -3.10 15.35 17.27
N LEU A 401 -3.52 14.18 16.78
CA LEU A 401 -3.08 12.87 17.26
C LEU A 401 -2.48 12.09 16.08
N PRO A 402 -1.31 11.45 16.22
CA PRO A 402 -0.80 10.52 15.21
C PRO A 402 -1.73 9.28 15.11
N LEU A 403 -1.81 8.68 13.92
CA LEU A 403 -2.58 7.46 13.70
C LEU A 403 -1.75 6.45 12.91
N ASN A 404 -1.60 5.24 13.42
CA ASN A 404 -1.12 4.11 12.62
C ASN A 404 -2.34 3.32 12.11
N LEU A 405 -2.49 3.28 10.78
CA LEU A 405 -3.54 2.53 10.09
C LEU A 405 -2.90 1.44 9.24
N MET A 406 -3.18 0.17 9.51
CA MET A 406 -2.50 -0.97 8.85
C MET A 406 -3.42 -2.16 8.62
N HIS A 407 -2.99 -3.10 7.76
CA HIS A 407 -3.67 -4.39 7.62
C HIS A 407 -3.40 -5.34 8.80
N PRO A 408 -4.42 -6.06 9.29
CA PRO A 408 -4.19 -7.11 10.27
C PRO A 408 -3.42 -8.27 9.63
N LYS A 409 -2.64 -9.00 10.44
CA LYS A 409 -2.07 -10.28 10.01
C LYS A 409 -3.21 -11.25 9.69
N PRO A 410 -3.16 -12.01 8.58
CA PRO A 410 -4.12 -13.08 8.31
C PRO A 410 -4.15 -14.07 9.48
N ALA A 411 -5.33 -14.61 9.79
CA ALA A 411 -5.41 -15.76 10.68
C ALA A 411 -4.74 -16.97 10.01
N GLU A 412 -3.89 -17.69 10.75
CA GLU A 412 -3.19 -18.89 10.27
C GLU A 412 -4.13 -20.06 9.96
#